data_AF-A0A136KCI4-F1
#
_entry.id   AF-A0A136KCI4-F1
#
_cell.length_a   1.000
_cell.length_b   1.000
_cell.length_c   1.000
_cell.angle_alpha   90.00
_cell.angle_beta   90.00
_cell.angle_gamma   90.00
#
_symmetry.space_group_name_H-M   'P 1'
#
loop_
_entity.id
_entity.type
_entity.pdbx_description
1 polymer ?
#
loop_
_entity_poly.entity_id
_entity_poly.type
_entity_poly.pdbx_seq_one_letter_code
_entity_poly.pdbx_strand_id
1 'polypeptide(L)'
;MNWTYHNVGKIWPNASTLLQLPPEPARREYLRLFLVTVQSRADQAYECLRFARWGEETGLRVTCPRCGKRAWKHSTNAGKSRWRCVTKEMYEQHQRTKGNTSKGSSRDGCGFTFDDTKGTPFERLPVPLGLVFLALYIPATQVSAWLRSLGDGVTAAALTQVLRALQQQEQADLRHRMRCMARLFCGRLLCSEHSPLMSFTGHRLVQSRMHRRNRELSSERAEKEQLLSDLPRHYQTIRSLLGKLERMHDAALHDRPVNMQRGMEIYQALVAEVAALAPRKAA
;
A
#
# COMPACT_ATOMS: atom_id res chain seq x y z
N MET A 1 -9.93 6.53 1.30
CA MET A 1 -9.18 6.01 2.45
C MET A 1 -8.34 4.87 1.92
N ASN A 2 -7.01 5.01 1.91
CA ASN A 2 -6.15 3.97 1.37
C ASN A 2 -5.80 2.98 2.48
N TRP A 3 -5.95 1.69 2.21
CA TRP A 3 -5.81 0.62 3.19
C TRP A 3 -4.49 -0.12 2.99
N THR A 4 -3.64 -0.15 4.02
CA THR A 4 -2.40 -0.95 4.03
C THR A 4 -2.69 -2.44 4.29
N TYR A 5 -1.79 -3.36 3.90
CA TYR A 5 -1.99 -4.80 4.16
C TYR A 5 -2.23 -5.12 5.63
N HIS A 6 -1.50 -4.42 6.50
CA HIS A 6 -1.64 -4.58 7.95
C HIS A 6 -3.02 -4.17 8.43
N ASN A 7 -3.58 -3.07 7.89
CA ASN A 7 -4.93 -2.62 8.23
C ASN A 7 -6.00 -3.60 7.72
N VAL A 8 -5.78 -4.16 6.53
CA VAL A 8 -6.76 -5.05 5.90
C VAL A 8 -7.00 -6.31 6.72
N GLY A 9 -5.95 -6.94 7.27
CA GLY A 9 -6.10 -8.11 8.13
C GLY A 9 -6.85 -7.85 9.45
N LYS A 10 -6.76 -6.63 9.98
CA LYS A 10 -7.48 -6.24 11.20
C LYS A 10 -8.97 -6.02 10.95
N ILE A 11 -9.34 -5.49 9.78
CA ILE A 11 -10.72 -5.10 9.47
C ILE A 11 -11.51 -6.21 8.82
N TRP A 12 -10.96 -6.80 7.76
CA TRP A 12 -11.67 -7.72 6.89
C TRP A 12 -11.39 -9.15 7.36
N PRO A 13 -12.35 -9.83 8.01
CA PRO A 13 -12.16 -11.18 8.50
C PRO A 13 -12.10 -12.18 7.34
N ASN A 14 -11.81 -13.45 7.64
CA ASN A 14 -11.82 -14.51 6.64
C ASN A 14 -13.23 -14.73 6.08
N ALA A 15 -13.29 -15.29 4.86
CA ALA A 15 -14.55 -15.52 4.16
C ALA A 15 -15.57 -16.34 4.97
N SER A 16 -15.10 -17.34 5.74
CA SER A 16 -15.96 -18.17 6.59
C SER A 16 -16.72 -17.39 7.66
N THR A 17 -16.22 -16.21 8.06
CA THR A 17 -16.88 -15.35 9.06
C THR A 17 -17.92 -14.42 8.43
N LEU A 18 -17.80 -14.12 7.13
CA LEU A 18 -18.72 -13.24 6.42
C LEU A 18 -19.81 -14.01 5.66
N LEU A 19 -19.46 -15.13 5.04
CA LEU A 19 -20.33 -15.81 4.10
C LEU A 19 -21.41 -16.63 4.80
N GLN A 20 -22.65 -16.42 4.36
CA GLN A 20 -23.79 -17.28 4.64
C GLN A 20 -24.41 -17.65 3.30
N LEU A 21 -24.35 -18.94 2.94
CA LEU A 21 -24.96 -19.40 1.69
C LEU A 21 -26.47 -19.61 1.92
N PRO A 22 -27.35 -18.96 1.14
CA PRO A 22 -28.78 -19.21 1.22
C PRO A 22 -29.13 -20.65 0.80
N PRO A 23 -30.31 -21.15 1.17
CA PRO A 23 -30.81 -22.43 0.70
C PRO A 23 -31.03 -22.42 -0.83
N GLU A 24 -30.99 -23.59 -1.46
CA GLU A 24 -31.40 -23.75 -2.86
C GLU A 24 -32.91 -23.44 -2.99
N PRO A 25 -33.39 -22.82 -4.10
CA PRO A 25 -32.71 -22.49 -5.36
C PRO A 25 -32.14 -21.06 -5.44
N ALA A 26 -32.40 -20.19 -4.46
CA ALA A 26 -31.97 -18.78 -4.48
C ALA A 26 -30.45 -18.62 -4.54
N ARG A 27 -29.71 -19.63 -4.03
CA ARG A 27 -28.24 -19.67 -4.06
C ARG A 27 -27.65 -19.47 -5.44
N ARG A 28 -28.19 -20.13 -6.47
CA ARG A 28 -27.61 -20.09 -7.82
C ARG A 28 -27.65 -18.69 -8.42
N GLU A 29 -28.76 -17.98 -8.26
CA GLU A 29 -28.94 -16.63 -8.80
C GLU A 29 -28.07 -15.61 -8.06
N TYR A 30 -28.04 -15.66 -6.73
CA TYR A 30 -27.17 -14.78 -5.94
C TYR A 30 -25.67 -15.02 -6.23
N LEU A 31 -25.26 -16.28 -6.41
CA LEU A 31 -23.89 -16.61 -6.80
C LEU A 31 -23.56 -16.11 -8.21
N ARG A 32 -24.50 -16.24 -9.17
CA ARG A 32 -24.33 -15.73 -10.53
C ARG A 32 -24.12 -14.22 -10.52
N LEU A 33 -25.00 -13.46 -9.88
CA LEU A 33 -24.90 -12.01 -9.75
C LEU A 33 -23.59 -11.60 -9.07
N PHE A 34 -23.19 -12.31 -8.02
CA PHE A 34 -21.93 -12.04 -7.33
C PHE A 34 -20.71 -12.26 -8.23
N LEU A 35 -20.65 -13.37 -8.96
CA LEU A 35 -19.55 -13.65 -9.86
C LEU A 35 -19.46 -12.64 -11.01
N VAL A 36 -20.61 -12.23 -11.57
CA VAL A 36 -20.67 -11.16 -12.59
C VAL A 36 -20.13 -9.84 -12.02
N THR A 37 -20.54 -9.48 -10.80
CA THR A 37 -20.08 -8.28 -10.13
C THR A 37 -18.57 -8.31 -9.89
N VAL A 38 -18.06 -9.41 -9.33
CA VAL A 38 -16.62 -9.62 -9.10
C VAL A 38 -15.81 -9.46 -10.39
N GLN A 39 -16.31 -9.98 -11.51
CA GLN A 39 -15.65 -9.86 -12.82
C GLN A 39 -15.68 -8.42 -13.36
N SER A 40 -16.81 -7.73 -13.20
CA SER A 40 -16.99 -6.35 -13.67
C SER A 40 -16.10 -5.33 -12.94
N ARG A 41 -15.67 -5.63 -11.71
CA ARG A 41 -14.86 -4.74 -10.84
C ARG A 41 -13.35 -4.83 -11.14
N ALA A 42 -12.98 -4.90 -12.42
CA ALA A 42 -11.60 -5.05 -12.86
C ALA A 42 -10.67 -3.94 -12.33
N ASP A 43 -11.10 -2.68 -12.38
CA ASP A 43 -10.30 -1.54 -11.92
C ASP A 43 -9.91 -1.65 -10.44
N GLN A 44 -10.88 -2.02 -9.59
CA GLN A 44 -10.64 -2.19 -8.16
C GLN A 44 -9.73 -3.39 -7.87
N ALA A 45 -9.86 -4.47 -8.64
CA ALA A 45 -8.96 -5.61 -8.55
C ALA A 45 -7.52 -5.20 -8.95
N TYR A 46 -7.35 -4.43 -10.02
CA TYR A 46 -6.03 -3.93 -10.42
C TYR A 46 -5.42 -2.98 -9.39
N GLU A 47 -6.24 -2.13 -8.77
CA GLU A 47 -5.81 -1.29 -7.66
C GLU A 47 -5.30 -2.16 -6.48
N CYS A 48 -6.05 -3.19 -6.08
CA CYS A 48 -5.64 -4.14 -5.07
C CYS A 48 -4.33 -4.87 -5.42
N LEU A 49 -4.11 -5.26 -6.68
CA LEU A 49 -2.86 -5.87 -7.13
C LEU A 49 -1.69 -4.89 -7.08
N ARG A 50 -1.91 -3.65 -7.51
CA ARG A 50 -0.90 -2.60 -7.40
C ARG A 50 -0.51 -2.35 -5.97
N PHE A 51 -1.49 -2.26 -5.07
CA PHE A 51 -1.23 -2.22 -3.65
C PHE A 51 -0.43 -3.44 -3.25
N ALA A 52 -0.87 -4.68 -3.53
CA ALA A 52 -0.18 -5.94 -3.20
C ALA A 52 1.27 -6.03 -3.69
N ARG A 53 1.59 -5.42 -4.82
CA ARG A 53 2.92 -5.52 -5.44
C ARG A 53 3.88 -4.43 -4.99
N TRP A 54 3.39 -3.20 -4.86
CA TRP A 54 4.24 -2.01 -4.69
C TRP A 54 4.11 -1.37 -3.31
N GLY A 55 3.17 -1.83 -2.49
CA GLY A 55 2.88 -1.27 -1.17
C GLY A 55 2.16 0.07 -1.24
N GLU A 56 1.72 0.55 -0.07
CA GLU A 56 1.38 1.95 0.10
C GLU A 56 2.48 2.63 0.92
N GLU A 57 3.12 3.61 0.31
CA GLU A 57 3.44 4.86 0.99
C GLU A 57 3.10 6.00 0.01
N THR A 58 2.75 7.16 0.56
CA THR A 58 2.53 8.42 -0.16
C THR A 58 3.49 8.57 -1.34
N GLY A 59 2.93 8.42 -2.55
CA GLY A 59 3.68 8.36 -3.80
C GLY A 59 4.20 6.98 -4.13
N LEU A 60 3.34 6.11 -4.71
CA LEU A 60 3.73 4.84 -5.33
C LEU A 60 5.04 4.99 -6.12
N ARG A 61 6.14 4.44 -5.61
CA ARG A 61 7.42 4.36 -6.30
C ARG A 61 7.49 3.04 -7.05
N VAL A 62 6.80 2.96 -8.18
CA VAL A 62 6.96 1.83 -9.10
C VAL A 62 8.39 1.87 -9.67
N THR A 63 9.08 0.74 -9.64
CA THR A 63 10.41 0.58 -10.21
C THR A 63 10.34 -0.24 -11.49
N CYS A 64 11.26 0.04 -12.41
CA CYS A 64 11.36 -0.66 -13.67
C CYS A 64 11.90 -2.08 -13.43
N PRO A 65 11.23 -3.14 -13.91
CA PRO A 65 11.70 -4.51 -13.74
C PRO A 65 13.00 -4.79 -14.51
N ARG A 66 13.41 -3.92 -15.46
CA ARG A 66 14.63 -4.09 -16.25
C ARG A 66 15.86 -3.44 -15.62
N CYS A 67 15.72 -2.29 -14.98
CA CYS A 67 16.87 -1.51 -14.47
C CYS A 67 16.71 -0.99 -13.03
N GLY A 68 15.61 -1.31 -12.34
CA GLY A 68 15.34 -0.89 -10.96
C GLY A 68 15.05 0.62 -10.77
N LYS A 69 15.24 1.45 -11.79
CA LYS A 69 14.97 2.90 -11.72
C LYS A 69 13.46 3.20 -11.69
N ARG A 70 13.10 4.40 -11.23
CA ARG A 70 11.70 4.83 -11.09
C ARG A 70 10.93 4.72 -12.41
N ALA A 71 9.66 4.37 -12.33
CA ALA A 71 8.71 4.38 -13.44
C ALA A 71 7.55 5.33 -13.17
N TRP A 72 7.02 5.94 -14.23
CA TRP A 72 5.82 6.78 -14.20
C TRP A 72 4.68 6.12 -14.98
N LYS A 73 3.46 6.37 -14.53
CA LYS A 73 2.24 5.93 -15.20
C LYS A 73 2.06 6.76 -16.48
N HIS A 74 1.77 6.12 -17.61
CA HIS A 74 1.75 6.78 -18.92
C HIS A 74 0.44 6.59 -19.70
N SER A 75 -0.32 5.52 -19.46
CA SER A 75 -1.69 5.38 -19.99
C SER A 75 -2.49 4.32 -19.22
N THR A 76 -3.81 4.35 -19.39
CA THR A 76 -4.75 3.32 -18.94
C THR A 76 -5.52 2.81 -20.15
N ASN A 77 -5.39 1.53 -20.47
CA ASN A 77 -6.34 0.85 -21.36
C ASN A 77 -7.04 -0.23 -20.53
N ALA A 78 -8.37 -0.20 -20.49
CA ALA A 78 -9.21 -1.25 -19.86
C ALA A 78 -8.72 -1.67 -18.45
N GLY A 79 -8.48 -0.68 -17.57
CA GLY A 79 -8.05 -0.93 -16.18
C GLY A 79 -6.58 -1.36 -15.98
N LYS A 80 -5.85 -1.71 -17.05
CA LYS A 80 -4.40 -1.99 -16.99
C LYS A 80 -3.63 -0.67 -17.06
N SER A 81 -2.87 -0.36 -16.00
CA SER A 81 -1.97 0.80 -16.03
C SER A 81 -0.67 0.40 -16.73
N ARG A 82 -0.30 1.17 -17.76
CA ARG A 82 1.00 1.08 -18.40
C ARG A 82 1.97 2.03 -17.72
N TRP A 83 3.12 1.48 -17.35
CA TRP A 83 4.23 2.18 -16.73
C TRP A 83 5.38 2.30 -17.72
N ARG A 84 6.13 3.39 -17.60
CA ARG A 84 7.35 3.64 -18.36
C ARG A 84 8.47 4.01 -17.40
N CYS A 85 9.62 3.35 -17.53
CA CYS A 85 10.82 3.73 -16.79
C CYS A 85 11.24 5.16 -17.15
N VAL A 86 11.47 6.00 -16.14
CA VAL A 86 11.73 7.42 -16.30
C VAL A 86 13.15 7.62 -16.78
N THR A 87 13.30 8.07 -18.03
CA THR A 87 14.59 8.50 -18.58
C THR A 87 14.94 9.90 -18.08
N LYS A 88 16.21 10.30 -18.26
CA LYS A 88 16.70 11.65 -17.95
C LYS A 88 15.88 12.70 -18.71
N GLU A 89 15.68 12.51 -20.01
CA GLU A 89 14.91 13.38 -20.89
C GLU A 89 13.47 13.57 -20.40
N MET A 90 12.77 12.47 -20.04
CA MET A 90 11.42 12.53 -19.51
C MET A 90 11.35 13.33 -18.19
N TYR A 91 12.36 13.15 -17.33
CA TYR A 91 12.43 13.86 -16.06
C TYR A 91 12.64 15.36 -16.26
N GLU A 92 13.60 15.73 -17.09
CA GLU A 92 13.91 17.13 -17.42
C GLU A 92 12.71 17.82 -18.07
N GLN A 93 12.05 17.15 -19.03
CA GLN A 93 10.82 17.65 -19.62
C GLN A 93 9.74 17.90 -18.56
N HIS A 94 9.53 16.96 -17.63
CA HIS A 94 8.55 17.14 -16.55
C HIS A 94 8.89 18.31 -15.62
N GLN A 95 10.18 18.49 -15.26
CA GLN A 95 10.61 19.60 -14.40
C GLN A 95 10.45 20.95 -15.09
N ARG A 96 10.76 21.03 -16.40
CA ARG A 96 10.53 22.24 -17.21
C ARG A 96 9.06 22.64 -17.19
N THR A 97 8.14 21.68 -17.36
CA THR A 97 6.68 21.94 -17.27
C THR A 97 6.25 22.44 -15.89
N LYS A 98 6.99 22.11 -14.83
CA LYS A 98 6.67 22.52 -13.45
C LYS A 98 7.38 23.81 -13.00
N GLY A 99 8.14 24.47 -13.86
CA GLY A 99 8.87 25.71 -13.53
C GLY A 99 10.02 25.51 -12.53
N ASN A 100 10.45 24.28 -12.27
CA ASN A 100 11.54 23.99 -11.34
C ASN A 100 12.88 23.88 -12.08
N THR A 101 13.92 24.51 -11.53
CA THR A 101 15.30 24.29 -12.00
C THR A 101 15.78 22.92 -11.52
N SER A 102 16.25 22.10 -12.47
CA SER A 102 16.70 20.73 -12.23
C SER A 102 17.97 20.72 -11.38
N LYS A 103 17.83 20.69 -10.05
CA LYS A 103 18.94 20.40 -9.13
C LYS A 103 18.95 18.93 -8.75
N GLY A 104 19.98 18.22 -9.23
CA GLY A 104 20.53 17.04 -8.56
C GLY A 104 19.87 15.67 -8.86
N SER A 105 20.73 14.74 -9.30
CA SER A 105 20.56 13.30 -9.53
C SER A 105 19.99 12.88 -10.90
N SER A 106 20.88 12.34 -11.75
CA SER A 106 20.51 11.73 -13.03
C SER A 106 19.58 10.55 -12.75
N ARG A 107 18.40 10.60 -13.35
CA ARG A 107 17.48 9.46 -13.38
C ARG A 107 17.67 8.75 -14.72
N ASP A 108 18.73 7.95 -14.78
CA ASP A 108 19.11 7.18 -15.98
C ASP A 108 18.26 5.91 -16.11
N GLY A 109 16.93 6.06 -16.12
CA GLY A 109 16.04 4.95 -16.42
C GLY A 109 16.12 4.57 -17.90
N CYS A 110 15.78 3.31 -18.21
CA CYS A 110 15.97 2.74 -19.55
C CYS A 110 14.79 2.93 -20.53
N GLY A 111 13.78 3.74 -20.17
CA GLY A 111 12.60 3.99 -21.03
C GLY A 111 11.65 2.80 -21.21
N PHE A 112 11.97 1.63 -20.65
CA PHE A 112 11.20 0.40 -20.84
C PHE A 112 9.77 0.50 -20.34
N THR A 113 8.82 0.02 -21.16
CA THR A 113 7.39 -0.03 -20.82
C THR A 113 6.96 -1.39 -20.30
N PHE A 114 6.06 -1.37 -19.32
CA PHE A 114 5.51 -2.57 -18.70
C PHE A 114 4.16 -2.28 -18.07
N ASP A 115 3.35 -3.33 -17.90
CA ASP A 115 2.04 -3.24 -17.25
C ASP A 115 2.11 -3.72 -15.79
N ASP A 116 1.07 -3.45 -14.99
CA ASP A 116 0.97 -3.86 -13.58
C ASP A 116 1.20 -5.36 -13.34
N THR A 117 0.92 -6.19 -14.34
CA THR A 117 1.01 -7.66 -14.30
C THR A 117 2.33 -8.21 -14.83
N LYS A 118 3.23 -7.37 -15.35
CA LYS A 118 4.52 -7.80 -15.92
C LYS A 118 5.34 -8.63 -14.94
N GLY A 119 5.81 -9.82 -15.32
CA GLY A 119 6.60 -10.69 -14.45
C GLY A 119 5.81 -11.31 -13.30
N THR A 120 4.48 -11.31 -13.39
CA THR A 120 3.59 -12.03 -12.47
C THR A 120 2.85 -13.12 -13.25
N PRO A 121 2.23 -14.10 -12.56
CA PRO A 121 1.39 -15.09 -13.23
C PRO A 121 0.30 -14.50 -14.13
N PHE A 122 -0.13 -13.25 -13.89
CA PHE A 122 -1.25 -12.62 -14.60
C PHE A 122 -0.88 -11.99 -15.95
N GLU A 123 0.39 -11.99 -16.37
CA GLU A 123 0.86 -11.24 -17.54
C GLU A 123 0.08 -11.57 -18.82
N ARG A 124 -0.27 -12.84 -19.02
CA ARG A 124 -0.88 -13.34 -20.26
C ARG A 124 -2.19 -14.10 -20.04
N LEU A 125 -2.79 -13.98 -18.86
CA LEU A 125 -3.94 -14.82 -18.51
C LEU A 125 -5.28 -14.16 -18.89
N PRO A 126 -6.24 -14.95 -19.41
CA PRO A 126 -7.56 -14.46 -19.82
C PRO A 126 -8.56 -14.37 -18.65
N VAL A 127 -8.13 -14.59 -17.41
CA VAL A 127 -9.02 -14.60 -16.24
C VAL A 127 -9.15 -13.20 -15.65
N PRO A 128 -10.38 -12.72 -15.38
CA PRO A 128 -10.59 -11.50 -14.62
C PRO A 128 -9.88 -11.54 -13.26
N LEU A 129 -9.07 -10.53 -12.97
CA LEU A 129 -8.29 -10.46 -11.73
C LEU A 129 -9.16 -10.49 -10.46
N GLY A 130 -10.41 -10.01 -10.55
CA GLY A 130 -11.39 -10.13 -9.47
C GLY A 130 -11.66 -11.58 -9.06
N LEU A 131 -11.70 -12.53 -10.01
CA LEU A 131 -11.88 -13.96 -9.71
C LEU A 131 -10.66 -14.57 -9.03
N VAL A 132 -9.45 -14.08 -9.36
CA VAL A 132 -8.23 -14.46 -8.65
C VAL A 132 -8.32 -14.02 -7.20
N PHE A 133 -8.68 -12.75 -6.94
CA PHE A 133 -8.88 -12.26 -5.57
C PHE A 133 -9.97 -13.05 -4.85
N LEU A 134 -11.08 -13.37 -5.52
CA LEU A 134 -12.14 -14.18 -4.94
C LEU A 134 -11.63 -15.56 -4.50
N ALA A 135 -10.85 -16.25 -5.34
CA ALA A 135 -10.29 -17.55 -5.03
C ALA A 135 -9.11 -17.53 -4.04
N LEU A 136 -8.54 -16.36 -3.77
CA LEU A 136 -7.60 -16.13 -2.68
C LEU A 136 -8.30 -15.85 -1.34
N TYR A 137 -9.55 -15.42 -1.38
CA TYR A 137 -10.38 -15.14 -0.21
C TYR A 137 -11.24 -16.31 0.23
N ILE A 138 -11.91 -16.95 -0.74
CA ILE A 138 -12.75 -18.15 -0.61
C ILE A 138 -11.93 -19.36 -1.08
N PRO A 139 -12.15 -20.57 -0.53
CA PRO A 139 -11.51 -21.78 -1.05
C PRO A 139 -11.61 -21.89 -2.59
N ALA A 140 -10.47 -21.99 -3.26
CA ALA A 140 -10.40 -21.99 -4.73
C ALA A 140 -11.21 -23.13 -5.37
N THR A 141 -11.31 -24.27 -4.68
CA THR A 141 -12.14 -25.43 -5.08
C THR A 141 -13.62 -25.05 -5.16
N GLN A 142 -14.09 -24.24 -4.22
CA GLN A 142 -15.47 -23.77 -4.16
C GLN A 142 -15.76 -22.78 -5.29
N VAL A 143 -14.88 -21.80 -5.53
CA VAL A 143 -15.04 -20.85 -6.65
C VAL A 143 -15.05 -21.57 -8.00
N SER A 144 -14.17 -22.57 -8.16
CA SER A 144 -14.13 -23.39 -9.38
C SER A 144 -15.41 -24.22 -9.57
N ALA A 145 -15.96 -24.77 -8.48
CA ALA A 145 -17.24 -25.48 -8.52
C ALA A 145 -18.40 -24.55 -8.90
N TRP A 146 -18.44 -23.32 -8.36
CA TRP A 146 -19.45 -22.33 -8.73
C TRP A 146 -19.38 -21.97 -10.22
N LEU A 147 -18.19 -21.68 -10.74
CA LEU A 147 -18.01 -21.37 -12.17
C LEU A 147 -18.49 -22.53 -13.07
N ARG A 148 -18.10 -23.77 -12.75
CA ARG A 148 -18.56 -24.96 -13.50
C ARG A 148 -20.06 -25.16 -13.44
N SER A 149 -20.69 -24.95 -12.29
CA SER A 149 -22.15 -25.06 -12.13
C SER A 149 -22.94 -24.04 -12.96
N LEU A 150 -22.28 -22.95 -13.38
CA LEU A 150 -22.83 -21.90 -14.23
C LEU A 150 -22.44 -22.08 -15.71
N GLY A 151 -21.74 -23.16 -16.08
CA GLY A 151 -21.30 -23.44 -17.44
C GLY A 151 -19.94 -22.83 -17.83
N ASP A 152 -19.24 -22.18 -16.90
CA ASP A 152 -17.97 -21.49 -17.17
C ASP A 152 -16.74 -22.34 -16.79
N GLY A 153 -16.63 -23.52 -17.43
CA GLY A 153 -15.54 -24.46 -17.18
C GLY A 153 -14.16 -23.95 -17.63
N VAL A 154 -14.13 -23.14 -18.70
CA VAL A 154 -12.90 -22.57 -19.27
C VAL A 154 -12.25 -21.59 -18.29
N THR A 155 -13.03 -20.66 -17.73
CA THR A 155 -12.52 -19.71 -16.73
C THR A 155 -12.09 -20.43 -15.46
N ALA A 156 -12.80 -21.49 -15.03
CA ALA A 156 -12.40 -22.29 -13.89
C ALA A 156 -11.03 -23.00 -14.09
N ALA A 157 -10.76 -23.53 -15.28
CA ALA A 157 -9.49 -24.15 -15.62
C ALA A 157 -8.35 -23.11 -15.65
N ALA A 158 -8.59 -21.97 -16.30
CA ALA A 158 -7.62 -20.89 -16.35
C ALA A 158 -7.30 -20.33 -14.96
N LEU A 159 -8.31 -20.15 -14.09
CA LEU A 159 -8.14 -19.72 -12.70
C LEU A 159 -7.25 -20.70 -11.92
N THR A 160 -7.46 -22.00 -12.10
CA THR A 160 -6.64 -23.04 -11.46
C THR A 160 -5.17 -22.92 -11.88
N GLN A 161 -4.89 -22.63 -13.15
CA GLN A 161 -3.53 -22.41 -13.65
C GLN A 161 -2.88 -21.17 -13.00
N VAL A 162 -3.61 -20.06 -12.89
CA VAL A 162 -3.14 -18.84 -12.20
C VAL A 162 -2.73 -19.16 -10.77
N LEU A 163 -3.59 -19.85 -10.03
CA LEU A 163 -3.39 -20.14 -8.61
C LEU A 163 -2.21 -21.09 -8.39
N ARG A 164 -2.01 -22.06 -9.28
CA ARG A 164 -0.85 -22.95 -9.27
C ARG A 164 0.46 -22.17 -9.49
N ALA A 165 0.48 -21.23 -10.43
CA ALA A 165 1.65 -20.37 -10.64
C ALA A 165 1.92 -19.48 -9.42
N LEU A 166 0.90 -18.92 -8.78
CA LEU A 166 1.04 -18.18 -7.52
C LEU A 166 1.51 -19.05 -6.34
N GLN A 167 1.33 -20.37 -6.41
CA GLN A 167 1.78 -21.29 -5.37
C GLN A 167 3.31 -21.47 -5.36
N GLN A 168 3.99 -21.18 -6.47
CA GLN A 168 5.45 -21.23 -6.57
C GLN A 168 6.12 -20.35 -5.50
N GLN A 169 7.29 -20.80 -5.00
CA GLN A 169 8.00 -20.15 -3.89
C GLN A 169 8.40 -18.71 -4.22
N GLU A 170 8.79 -18.44 -5.46
CA GLU A 170 9.15 -17.11 -5.97
C GLU A 170 8.01 -16.09 -5.82
N GLN A 171 6.76 -16.58 -5.76
CA GLN A 171 5.56 -15.75 -5.65
C GLN A 171 5.00 -15.72 -4.22
N ALA A 172 5.70 -16.26 -3.21
CA ALA A 172 5.17 -16.40 -1.85
C ALA A 172 4.79 -15.05 -1.21
N ASP A 173 5.63 -14.02 -1.33
CA ASP A 173 5.36 -12.68 -0.79
C ASP A 173 4.19 -12.02 -1.52
N LEU A 174 4.20 -12.04 -2.87
CA LEU A 174 3.09 -11.53 -3.67
C LEU A 174 1.77 -12.22 -3.32
N ARG A 175 1.77 -13.56 -3.22
CA ARG A 175 0.61 -14.35 -2.82
C ARG A 175 0.10 -13.93 -1.44
N HIS A 176 1.00 -13.77 -0.45
CA HIS A 176 0.62 -13.35 0.89
C HIS A 176 -0.06 -11.97 0.91
N ARG A 177 0.55 -10.99 0.22
CA ARG A 177 0.00 -9.63 0.12
C ARG A 177 -1.31 -9.59 -0.66
N MET A 178 -1.41 -10.35 -1.75
CA MET A 178 -2.65 -10.48 -2.50
C MET A 178 -3.76 -11.12 -1.68
N ARG A 179 -3.47 -12.12 -0.84
CA ARG A 179 -4.47 -12.68 0.08
C ARG A 179 -4.98 -11.64 1.07
N CYS A 180 -4.11 -10.75 1.55
CA CYS A 180 -4.57 -9.62 2.37
C CYS A 180 -5.51 -8.74 1.55
N MET A 181 -5.07 -8.25 0.39
CA MET A 181 -5.89 -7.37 -0.47
C MET A 181 -7.18 -8.03 -0.98
N ALA A 182 -7.22 -9.35 -1.12
CA ALA A 182 -8.41 -10.12 -1.44
C ALA A 182 -9.53 -9.93 -0.41
N ARG A 183 -9.16 -9.82 0.88
CA ARG A 183 -10.12 -9.59 1.97
C ARG A 183 -10.76 -8.21 1.84
N LEU A 184 -9.99 -7.19 1.48
CA LEU A 184 -10.52 -5.84 1.22
C LEU A 184 -11.44 -5.85 0.01
N PHE A 185 -10.99 -6.41 -1.11
CA PHE A 185 -11.75 -6.45 -2.36
C PHE A 185 -13.08 -7.19 -2.17
N CYS A 186 -13.03 -8.45 -1.73
CA CYS A 186 -14.23 -9.27 -1.57
C CYS A 186 -15.10 -8.80 -0.39
N GLY A 187 -14.47 -8.42 0.72
CA GLY A 187 -15.19 -7.94 1.89
C GLY A 187 -16.00 -6.68 1.59
N ARG A 188 -15.45 -5.72 0.84
CA ARG A 188 -16.22 -4.54 0.41
C ARG A 188 -17.42 -4.92 -0.45
N LEU A 189 -17.24 -5.78 -1.45
CA LEU A 189 -18.33 -6.21 -2.33
C LEU A 189 -19.46 -6.92 -1.55
N LEU A 190 -19.09 -7.80 -0.61
CA LEU A 190 -20.05 -8.48 0.26
C LEU A 190 -20.80 -7.49 1.17
N CYS A 191 -20.11 -6.47 1.70
CA CYS A 191 -20.74 -5.45 2.56
C CYS A 191 -21.60 -4.44 1.79
N SER A 192 -21.17 -3.94 0.64
CA SER A 192 -21.79 -2.79 -0.02
C SER A 192 -22.80 -3.16 -1.09
N GLU A 193 -22.65 -4.32 -1.73
CA GLU A 193 -23.39 -4.62 -2.97
C GLU A 193 -24.13 -5.97 -2.91
N HIS A 194 -23.70 -6.93 -2.08
CA HIS A 194 -24.21 -8.32 -2.11
C HIS A 194 -24.59 -8.86 -0.72
N SER A 195 -25.44 -8.11 -0.04
CA SER A 195 -25.97 -8.43 1.31
C SER A 195 -26.56 -9.83 1.50
N PRO A 196 -27.20 -10.49 0.51
CA PRO A 196 -27.82 -11.80 0.74
C PRO A 196 -26.83 -12.94 1.01
N LEU A 197 -25.56 -12.77 0.64
CA LEU A 197 -24.49 -13.73 0.93
C LEU A 197 -23.76 -13.42 2.24
N MET A 198 -24.11 -12.33 2.92
CA MET A 198 -23.43 -11.85 4.11
C MET A 198 -24.25 -12.14 5.37
N SER A 199 -23.60 -12.69 6.41
CA SER A 199 -24.23 -12.86 7.72
C SER A 199 -24.32 -11.53 8.48
N PHE A 200 -25.40 -11.34 9.26
CA PHE A 200 -25.57 -10.19 10.14
C PHE A 200 -24.42 -10.04 11.15
N THR A 201 -23.92 -11.17 11.69
CA THR A 201 -22.76 -11.21 12.58
C THR A 201 -21.49 -10.74 11.87
N GLY A 202 -21.29 -11.16 10.61
CA GLY A 202 -20.19 -10.70 9.77
C GLY A 202 -20.20 -9.19 9.58
N HIS A 203 -21.39 -8.60 9.35
CA HIS A 203 -21.55 -7.15 9.18
C HIS A 203 -21.14 -6.39 10.45
N ARG A 204 -21.67 -6.80 11.61
CA ARG A 204 -21.30 -6.20 12.91
C ARG A 204 -19.81 -6.31 13.21
N LEU A 205 -19.20 -7.44 12.86
CA LEU A 205 -17.77 -7.66 13.07
C LEU A 205 -16.92 -6.68 12.25
N VAL A 206 -17.23 -6.50 10.97
CA VAL A 206 -16.53 -5.55 10.09
C VAL A 206 -16.70 -4.12 10.62
N GLN A 207 -17.93 -3.70 10.94
CA GLN A 207 -18.20 -2.37 11.50
C GLN A 207 -17.41 -2.11 12.78
N SER A 208 -17.43 -3.05 13.73
CA SER A 208 -16.68 -2.94 14.99
C SER A 208 -15.18 -2.78 14.75
N ARG A 209 -14.60 -3.61 13.87
CA ARG A 209 -13.17 -3.53 13.53
C ARG A 209 -12.80 -2.25 12.79
N MET A 210 -13.67 -1.75 11.91
CA MET A 210 -13.50 -0.46 11.24
C MET A 210 -13.50 0.69 12.27
N HIS A 211 -14.47 0.72 13.19
CA HIS A 211 -14.53 1.74 14.23
C HIS A 211 -13.27 1.74 15.09
N ARG A 212 -12.80 0.56 15.51
CA ARG A 212 -11.55 0.41 16.24
C ARG A 212 -10.37 0.96 15.44
N ARG A 213 -10.21 0.55 14.18
CA ARG A 213 -9.08 1.00 13.36
C ARG A 213 -9.13 2.50 13.07
N ASN A 214 -10.31 3.08 12.91
CA ASN A 214 -10.46 4.53 12.73
C ASN A 214 -10.02 5.30 13.98
N ARG A 215 -10.29 4.80 15.19
CA ARG A 215 -9.77 5.39 16.43
C ARG A 215 -8.25 5.30 16.50
N GLU A 216 -7.69 4.11 16.23
CA GLU A 216 -6.23 3.91 16.18
C GLU A 216 -5.56 4.88 15.18
N LEU A 217 -6.09 4.97 13.94
CA LEU A 217 -5.56 5.87 12.91
C LEU A 217 -5.70 7.35 13.30
N SER A 218 -6.75 7.72 14.03
CA SER A 218 -6.91 9.10 14.50
C SER A 218 -5.87 9.43 15.56
N SER A 219 -5.56 8.49 16.46
CA SER A 219 -4.47 8.63 17.44
C SER A 219 -3.10 8.71 16.76
N GLU A 220 -2.80 7.81 15.83
CA GLU A 220 -1.54 7.80 15.06
C GLU A 220 -1.36 9.12 14.29
N ARG A 221 -2.44 9.69 13.75
CA ARG A 221 -2.40 11.00 13.06
C ARG A 221 -2.16 12.15 14.02
N ALA A 222 -2.81 12.16 15.18
CA ALA A 222 -2.60 13.19 16.18
C ALA A 222 -1.14 13.21 16.68
N GLU A 223 -0.56 12.03 16.94
CA GLU A 223 0.86 11.89 17.31
C GLU A 223 1.78 12.39 16.18
N LYS A 224 1.51 12.01 14.93
CA LYS A 224 2.29 12.49 13.79
C LYS A 224 2.19 14.00 13.59
N GLU A 225 0.99 14.57 13.75
CA GLU A 225 0.76 16.01 13.62
C GLU A 225 1.50 16.79 14.71
N GLN A 226 1.49 16.28 15.95
CA GLN A 226 2.29 16.81 17.04
C GLN A 226 3.80 16.74 16.75
N LEU A 227 4.29 15.59 16.27
CA LEU A 227 5.71 15.46 15.88
C LEU A 227 6.08 16.45 14.78
N LEU A 228 5.21 16.64 13.79
CA LEU A 228 5.43 17.59 12.70
C LEU A 228 5.36 19.05 13.16
N SER A 229 4.55 19.38 14.18
CA SER A 229 4.52 20.72 14.76
C SER A 229 5.73 21.01 15.65
N ASP A 230 6.26 19.99 16.33
CA ASP A 230 7.39 20.13 17.25
C ASP A 230 8.74 20.13 16.52
N LEU A 231 8.85 19.45 15.38
CA LEU A 231 10.09 19.33 14.60
C LEU A 231 10.75 20.68 14.27
N PRO A 232 10.03 21.71 13.77
CA PRO A 232 10.62 23.01 13.48
C PRO A 232 11.16 23.71 14.72
N ARG A 233 10.46 23.59 15.85
CA ARG A 233 10.89 24.17 17.14
C ARG A 233 12.19 23.52 17.60
N HIS A 234 12.24 22.18 17.65
CA HIS A 234 13.46 21.46 18.04
C HIS A 234 14.63 21.78 17.10
N TYR A 235 14.39 21.84 15.78
CA TYR A 235 15.41 22.22 14.81
C TYR A 235 15.96 23.64 15.04
N GLN A 236 15.08 24.61 15.31
CA GLN A 236 15.50 25.99 15.60
C GLN A 236 16.31 26.07 16.90
N THR A 237 15.89 25.36 17.95
CA THR A 237 16.61 25.30 19.23
C THR A 237 17.99 24.69 19.05
N ILE A 238 18.10 23.54 18.37
CA ILE A 238 19.37 22.88 18.06
C ILE A 238 20.30 23.82 17.30
N ARG A 239 19.80 24.48 16.26
CA ARG A 239 20.58 25.45 15.47
C ARG A 239 21.09 26.61 16.34
N SER A 240 20.28 27.11 17.27
CA SER A 240 20.67 28.17 18.20
C SER A 240 21.75 27.71 19.18
N LEU A 241 21.61 26.51 19.75
CA LEU A 241 22.56 25.94 20.71
C LEU A 241 23.91 25.62 20.05
N LEU A 242 23.89 25.02 18.86
CA LEU A 242 25.10 24.79 18.05
C LEU A 242 25.82 26.11 17.74
N GLY A 243 25.10 27.13 17.28
CA GLY A 243 25.70 28.44 17.01
C GLY A 243 26.26 29.13 18.27
N LYS A 244 25.76 28.79 19.48
CA LYS A 244 26.39 29.26 20.74
C LYS A 244 27.68 28.50 21.04
N LEU A 245 27.72 27.18 20.83
CA LEU A 245 28.92 26.38 21.02
C LEU A 245 30.02 26.75 20.02
N GLU A 246 29.68 26.96 18.75
CA GLU A 246 30.61 27.43 17.71
C GLU A 246 31.26 28.75 18.11
N ARG A 247 30.47 29.74 18.56
CA ARG A 247 31.02 31.02 19.06
C ARG A 247 31.93 30.87 20.27
N MET A 248 31.63 29.92 21.16
CA MET A 248 32.49 29.64 22.32
C MET A 248 33.79 28.96 21.90
N HIS A 249 33.73 28.05 20.92
CA HIS A 249 34.90 27.43 20.33
C HIS A 249 35.79 28.47 19.63
N ASP A 250 35.19 29.35 18.82
CA ASP A 250 35.90 30.46 18.18
C ASP A 250 36.53 31.40 19.21
N ALA A 251 35.86 31.69 20.32
CA ALA A 251 36.43 32.49 21.41
C ALA A 251 37.67 31.81 22.02
N ALA A 252 37.59 30.50 22.29
CA ALA A 252 38.71 29.72 22.82
C ALA A 252 39.91 29.69 21.86
N LEU A 253 39.67 29.58 20.55
CA LEU A 253 40.73 29.60 19.52
C LEU A 253 41.47 30.94 19.41
N HIS A 254 40.88 32.03 19.90
CA HIS A 254 41.45 33.38 19.85
C HIS A 254 41.83 33.90 21.25
N ASP A 255 42.12 33.00 22.21
CA ASP A 255 42.50 33.30 23.59
C ASP A 255 41.55 34.25 24.35
N ARG A 256 40.27 34.28 23.96
CA ARG A 256 39.23 35.04 24.67
C ARG A 256 38.70 34.23 25.85
N PRO A 257 38.34 34.87 26.98
CA PRO A 257 37.83 34.17 28.15
C PRO A 257 36.53 33.41 27.83
N VAL A 258 36.50 32.12 28.13
CA VAL A 258 35.33 31.24 27.93
C VAL A 258 34.84 30.70 29.27
N ASN A 259 33.54 30.81 29.54
CA ASN A 259 32.92 30.20 30.70
C ASN A 259 32.59 28.72 30.41
N MET A 260 33.43 27.81 30.91
CA MET A 260 33.27 26.36 30.70
C MET A 260 31.98 25.79 31.29
N GLN A 261 31.53 26.31 32.43
CA GLN A 261 30.28 25.88 33.06
C GLN A 261 29.07 26.20 32.18
N ARG A 262 29.06 27.40 31.57
CA ARG A 262 28.05 27.78 30.59
C ARG A 262 28.10 26.92 29.33
N GLY A 263 29.28 26.49 28.91
CA GLY A 263 29.45 25.58 27.77
C GLY A 263 28.83 24.21 28.03
N MET A 264 29.04 23.68 29.24
CA MET A 264 28.43 22.41 29.67
C MET A 264 26.90 22.49 29.74
N GLU A 265 26.32 23.59 30.22
CA GLU A 265 24.87 23.79 30.21
C GLU A 265 24.28 23.78 28.80
N ILE A 266 24.95 24.47 27.84
CA ILE A 266 24.52 24.52 26.45
C ILE A 266 24.63 23.14 25.80
N TYR A 267 25.70 22.40 26.09
CA TYR A 267 25.89 21.03 25.60
C TYR A 267 24.82 20.08 26.14
N GLN A 268 24.50 20.13 27.44
CA GLN A 268 23.44 19.32 28.03
C GLN A 268 22.07 19.63 27.43
N ALA A 269 21.76 20.91 27.21
CA ALA A 269 20.53 21.31 26.53
C ALA A 269 20.47 20.78 25.09
N LEU A 270 21.59 20.80 24.36
CA LEU A 270 21.66 20.26 23.01
C LEU A 270 21.41 18.74 22.99
N VAL A 271 22.02 18.00 23.92
CA VAL A 271 21.80 16.56 24.08
C VAL A 271 20.33 16.26 24.37
N ALA A 272 19.67 17.05 25.23
CA ALA A 272 18.25 16.88 25.54
C ALA A 272 17.35 17.12 24.32
N GLU A 273 17.60 18.16 23.52
CA GLU A 273 16.84 18.45 22.30
C GLU A 273 17.03 17.38 21.21
N VAL A 274 18.25 16.86 21.06
CA VAL A 274 18.53 15.75 20.14
C VAL A 274 17.86 14.45 20.63
N ALA A 275 17.86 14.19 21.94
CA ALA A 275 17.16 13.05 22.52
C ALA A 275 15.64 13.16 22.35
N ALA A 276 15.07 14.37 22.40
CA ALA A 276 13.65 14.60 22.14
C ALA A 276 13.24 14.29 20.69
N LEU A 277 14.18 14.40 19.74
CA LEU A 277 14.01 14.03 18.33
C LEU A 277 14.28 12.55 18.04
N ALA A 278 14.88 11.81 18.98
CA ALA A 278 15.12 10.39 18.79
C ALA A 278 13.78 9.64 18.74
N PRO A 279 13.61 8.64 17.85
CA PRO A 279 12.40 7.85 17.81
C PRO A 279 12.20 7.20 19.19
N ARG A 280 11.12 7.58 19.87
CA ARG A 280 10.67 6.87 21.07
C ARG A 280 10.42 5.44 20.63
N LYS A 281 11.26 4.49 21.07
CA LYS A 281 10.97 3.07 20.87
C LYS A 281 9.59 2.84 21.49
N ALA A 282 8.63 2.40 20.66
CA ALA A 282 7.35 1.95 21.15
C ALA A 282 7.60 0.87 22.21
N ALA A 283 7.25 1.18 23.46
CA ALA A 283 7.19 0.22 24.56
C ALA A 283 5.89 -0.58 24.46
#